data_AF-A0A3N5QGW8-F1
#
_entry.id   AF-A0A3N5QGW8-F1
#
_cell.length_a   1.000
_cell.length_b   1.000
_cell.length_c   1.000
_cell.angle_alpha   90.00
_cell.angle_beta   90.00
_cell.angle_gamma   90.00
#
_symmetry.space_group_name_H-M   'P 1'
#
loop_
_entity.id
_entity.type
_entity.pdbx_description
1 polymer ?
#
loop_
_entity_poly.entity_id
_entity_poly.type
_entity_poly.pdbx_seq_one_letter_code
_entity_poly.pdbx_strand_id
1 'polypeptide(L)'
;MSFKRTWFRDKLKKKAKRGFQGYPVATITYYGPDDRQASKVAVGIILEEGGAVAFLERWSNEIQDIRLDPEANEEIVRFISKHGAKSVVMPDRILGCPHEEGKDYPEGEKCPKCSYWAILDRFTGEIIQ
;
A
#
# COMPACT_ATOMS: atom_id res chain seq x y z
N MET A 1 -2.05 11.23 -23.00
CA MET A 1 -1.84 10.37 -21.81
C MET A 1 -2.02 8.91 -22.24
N SER A 2 -1.08 8.02 -21.91
CA SER A 2 -1.12 6.62 -22.37
C SER A 2 -2.30 5.85 -21.74
N PHE A 3 -3.15 5.24 -22.56
CA PHE A 3 -4.31 4.44 -22.14
C PHE A 3 -3.94 3.31 -21.15
N LYS A 4 -2.74 2.73 -21.28
CA LYS A 4 -2.23 1.70 -20.36
C LYS A 4 -2.00 2.24 -18.94
N ARG A 5 -1.58 3.51 -18.79
CA ARG A 5 -1.23 4.10 -17.48
C ARG A 5 -2.41 4.14 -16.52
N THR A 6 -3.61 4.39 -17.01
CA THR A 6 -4.78 4.54 -16.14
C THR A 6 -5.52 3.21 -15.95
N TRP A 7 -5.43 2.28 -16.91
CA TRP A 7 -6.23 1.05 -16.90
C TRP A 7 -6.01 0.17 -15.66
N PHE A 8 -4.76 -0.13 -15.31
CA PHE A 8 -4.46 -0.98 -14.15
C PHE A 8 -4.88 -0.33 -12.83
N ARG A 9 -4.57 0.95 -12.65
CA ARG A 9 -4.99 1.74 -11.49
C ARG A 9 -6.52 1.76 -11.34
N ASP A 10 -7.24 2.01 -12.43
CA ASP A 10 -8.70 2.09 -12.40
C ASP A 10 -9.31 0.70 -12.15
N LYS A 11 -8.67 -0.38 -12.62
CA LYS A 11 -9.03 -1.77 -12.30
C LYS A 11 -8.89 -2.06 -10.80
N LEU A 12 -7.80 -1.63 -10.16
CA LEU A 12 -7.60 -1.76 -8.71
C LEU A 12 -8.69 -0.99 -7.94
N LYS A 13 -8.92 0.28 -8.28
CA LYS A 13 -9.99 1.10 -7.67
C LYS A 13 -11.36 0.45 -7.83
N LYS A 14 -11.67 -0.07 -9.02
CA LYS A 14 -12.94 -0.76 -9.29
C LYS A 14 -13.08 -2.02 -8.44
N LYS A 15 -12.01 -2.79 -8.24
CA LYS A 15 -12.03 -4.00 -7.42
C LYS A 15 -12.20 -3.67 -5.93
N ALA A 16 -11.49 -2.65 -5.43
CA ALA A 16 -11.65 -2.17 -4.06
C ALA A 16 -13.08 -1.66 -3.78
N LYS A 17 -13.68 -0.93 -4.73
CA LYS A 17 -15.06 -0.42 -4.62
C LYS A 17 -16.13 -1.51 -4.56
N ARG A 18 -15.84 -2.76 -4.94
CA ARG A 18 -16.79 -3.88 -4.80
C ARG A 18 -16.94 -4.35 -3.35
N GLY A 19 -16.10 -3.85 -2.44
CA GLY A 19 -16.09 -4.29 -1.05
C GLY A 19 -15.64 -5.75 -0.90
N PHE A 20 -16.03 -6.36 0.22
CA PHE A 20 -15.68 -7.73 0.53
C PHE A 20 -16.48 -8.73 -0.30
N GLN A 21 -15.77 -9.63 -0.98
CA GLN A 21 -16.28 -10.68 -1.87
C GLN A 21 -15.74 -12.06 -1.47
N GLY A 22 -15.30 -12.21 -0.22
CA GLY A 22 -14.68 -13.43 0.32
C GLY A 22 -13.17 -13.46 0.22
N TYR A 23 -12.59 -14.55 0.73
CA TYR A 23 -11.16 -14.82 0.71
C TYR A 23 -10.72 -15.61 -0.55
N PRO A 24 -9.47 -15.44 -1.01
CA PRO A 24 -8.40 -14.60 -0.44
C PRO A 24 -8.64 -13.09 -0.58
N VAL A 25 -8.14 -12.30 0.37
CA VAL A 25 -8.18 -10.84 0.38
C VAL A 25 -6.79 -10.30 0.04
N ALA A 26 -6.70 -9.37 -0.90
CA ALA A 26 -5.50 -8.57 -1.10
C ALA A 26 -5.60 -7.23 -0.36
N THR A 27 -4.62 -6.91 0.46
CA THR A 27 -4.50 -5.61 1.16
C THR A 27 -3.43 -4.77 0.49
N ILE A 28 -3.79 -3.65 -0.11
CA ILE A 28 -2.87 -2.71 -0.76
C ILE A 28 -2.69 -1.52 0.17
N THR A 29 -1.46 -1.26 0.63
CA THR A 29 -1.15 -0.13 1.52
C THR A 29 -0.04 0.72 0.94
N TYR A 30 -0.28 2.02 0.82
CA TYR A 30 0.70 2.99 0.35
C TYR A 30 1.45 3.64 1.52
N TYR A 31 2.73 3.89 1.29
CA TYR A 31 3.66 4.53 2.21
C TYR A 31 4.41 5.66 1.48
N GLY A 32 4.76 6.69 2.22
CA GLY A 32 5.33 7.92 1.69
C GLY A 32 6.08 8.73 2.73
N PRO A 33 6.97 9.65 2.34
CA PRO A 33 7.63 10.54 3.30
C PRO A 33 6.62 11.40 4.08
N ASP A 34 5.44 11.65 3.50
CA ASP A 34 4.29 12.34 4.06
C ASP A 34 2.96 11.74 3.56
N ASP A 35 1.82 12.39 3.85
CA ASP A 35 0.48 11.98 3.42
C ASP A 35 0.12 12.34 1.97
N ARG A 36 1.02 13.03 1.25
CA ARG A 36 0.75 13.57 -0.09
C ARG A 36 1.34 12.71 -1.17
N GLN A 37 2.59 12.27 -1.01
CA GLN A 37 3.32 11.51 -2.03
C GLN A 37 3.58 10.08 -1.56
N ALA A 38 3.10 9.10 -2.31
CA ALA A 38 3.44 7.70 -2.04
C ALA A 38 4.71 7.31 -2.80
N SER A 39 5.73 6.84 -2.08
CA SER A 39 6.97 6.30 -2.68
C SER A 39 7.08 4.79 -2.57
N LYS A 40 6.21 4.13 -1.78
CA LYS A 40 6.20 2.68 -1.61
C LYS A 40 4.78 2.14 -1.52
N VAL A 41 4.58 0.92 -2.00
CA VAL A 41 3.33 0.17 -1.83
C VAL A 41 3.64 -1.25 -1.41
N ALA A 42 2.94 -1.73 -0.39
CA ALA A 42 2.99 -3.12 0.05
C ALA A 42 1.65 -3.79 -0.26
N VAL A 43 1.69 -4.98 -0.86
CA VAL A 43 0.50 -5.78 -1.14
C VAL A 43 0.62 -7.12 -0.45
N GLY A 44 -0.24 -7.34 0.53
CA GLY A 44 -0.38 -8.59 1.27
C GLY A 44 -1.56 -9.41 0.76
N ILE A 45 -1.44 -10.74 0.77
CA ILE A 45 -2.54 -11.67 0.50
C ILE A 45 -2.84 -12.46 1.78
N ILE A 46 -4.08 -12.40 2.24
CA ILE A 46 -4.60 -13.17 3.36
C ILE A 46 -5.55 -14.24 2.81
N LEU A 47 -5.30 -15.51 3.12
CA LEU A 47 -5.99 -16.65 2.50
C LEU A 47 -7.34 -16.99 3.14
N GLU A 48 -7.53 -16.63 4.41
CA GLU A 48 -8.71 -16.95 5.19
C GLU A 48 -8.91 -15.94 6.33
N GLU A 49 -10.10 -15.98 6.95
CA GLU A 49 -10.44 -15.07 8.04
C GLU A 49 -9.53 -15.24 9.24
N GLY A 50 -9.05 -14.12 9.80
CA GLY A 50 -8.07 -14.12 10.89
C GLY A 50 -6.67 -14.66 10.51
N GLY A 51 -6.47 -15.06 9.25
CA GLY A 51 -5.19 -15.57 8.77
C GLY A 51 -4.10 -14.50 8.71
N ALA A 52 -2.85 -14.95 8.82
CA ALA A 52 -1.70 -14.10 8.57
C ALA A 52 -1.54 -13.77 7.07
N VAL A 53 -0.69 -12.79 6.77
CA VAL A 53 -0.30 -12.48 5.39
C VAL A 53 0.54 -13.65 4.85
N ALA A 54 -0.03 -14.42 3.92
CA ALA A 54 0.61 -15.58 3.32
C ALA A 54 1.59 -15.21 2.20
N PHE A 55 1.30 -14.12 1.47
CA PHE A 55 2.16 -13.59 0.41
C PHE A 55 2.28 -12.08 0.55
N LEU A 56 3.49 -11.55 0.39
CA LEU A 56 3.76 -10.13 0.55
C LEU A 56 4.76 -9.67 -0.49
N GLU A 57 4.38 -8.67 -1.27
CA GLU A 57 5.27 -8.00 -2.21
C GLU A 57 5.29 -6.49 -1.95
N ARG A 58 6.42 -5.87 -2.30
CA ARG A 58 6.63 -4.44 -2.12
C ARG A 58 7.24 -3.84 -3.38
N TRP A 59 6.73 -2.67 -3.76
CA TRP A 59 7.28 -1.87 -4.85
C TRP A 59 7.61 -0.48 -4.31
N SER A 60 8.65 0.14 -4.87
CA SER A 60 9.10 1.48 -4.50
C SER A 60 9.46 2.31 -5.71
N ASN A 61 9.13 3.60 -5.66
CA ASN A 61 9.54 4.60 -6.63
C ASN A 61 9.80 5.91 -5.88
N GLU A 62 11.08 6.30 -5.80
CA GLU A 62 11.49 7.51 -5.07
C GLU A 62 11.33 8.79 -5.90
N ILE A 63 11.11 8.69 -7.21
CA ILE A 63 11.11 9.83 -8.13
C ILE A 63 9.68 10.34 -8.38
N GLN A 64 8.74 9.44 -8.63
CA GLN A 64 7.33 9.77 -8.91
C GLN A 64 6.41 9.08 -7.92
N ASP A 65 5.19 9.61 -7.78
CA ASP A 65 4.17 8.97 -6.96
C ASP A 65 3.84 7.57 -7.50
N ILE A 66 4.08 6.55 -6.70
CA ILE A 66 3.94 5.14 -7.09
C ILE A 66 2.49 4.77 -7.45
N ARG A 67 1.50 5.52 -6.96
CA ARG A 67 0.08 5.33 -7.33
C ARG A 67 -0.16 5.65 -8.81
N LEU A 68 0.73 6.42 -9.43
CA LEU A 68 0.69 6.81 -10.84
C LEU A 68 1.64 5.99 -11.72
N ASP A 69 2.42 5.09 -11.13
CA ASP A 69 3.40 4.29 -11.84
C ASP A 69 2.71 3.15 -12.62
N PRO A 70 2.74 3.14 -13.97
CA PRO A 70 2.11 2.09 -14.76
C PRO A 70 2.68 0.70 -14.51
N GLU A 71 3.99 0.60 -14.29
CA GLU A 71 4.67 -0.69 -14.16
C GLU A 71 4.33 -1.31 -12.81
N ALA A 72 4.42 -0.52 -11.73
CA ALA A 72 4.00 -0.97 -10.40
C ALA A 72 2.50 -1.36 -10.39
N ASN A 73 1.63 -0.55 -10.99
CA ASN A 73 0.19 -0.86 -11.05
C ASN A 73 -0.09 -2.16 -11.84
N GLU A 74 0.63 -2.41 -12.93
CA GLU A 74 0.54 -3.65 -13.69
C GLU A 74 0.97 -4.86 -12.85
N GLU A 75 2.11 -4.76 -12.18
CA GLU A 75 2.66 -5.83 -11.34
C GLU A 75 1.76 -6.15 -10.15
N ILE A 76 1.20 -5.13 -9.49
CA ILE A 76 0.23 -5.31 -8.40
C ILE A 76 -1.00 -6.07 -8.90
N VAL A 77 -1.55 -5.71 -10.07
CA VAL A 77 -2.69 -6.42 -10.66
C VAL A 77 -2.33 -7.86 -10.97
N ARG A 78 -1.14 -8.12 -11.52
CA ARG A 78 -0.66 -9.48 -11.81
C ARG A 78 -0.50 -10.29 -10.52
N PHE A 79 0.09 -9.72 -9.48
CA PHE A 79 0.27 -10.36 -8.18
C PHE A 79 -1.07 -10.76 -7.55
N ILE A 80 -2.01 -9.82 -7.47
CA ILE A 80 -3.37 -10.05 -6.96
C ILE A 80 -4.09 -11.15 -7.76
N SER A 81 -3.95 -11.11 -9.09
CA SER A 81 -4.55 -12.12 -9.98
C SER A 81 -3.91 -13.50 -9.82
N LYS A 82 -2.57 -13.58 -9.71
CA LYS A 82 -1.81 -14.82 -9.50
C LYS A 82 -2.28 -15.56 -8.25
N HIS A 83 -2.57 -14.83 -7.18
CA HIS A 83 -3.02 -15.40 -5.91
C HIS A 83 -4.55 -15.50 -5.77
N GLY A 84 -5.30 -15.28 -6.86
CA GLY A 84 -6.74 -15.53 -6.89
C GLY A 84 -7.57 -14.68 -5.91
N ALA A 85 -7.06 -13.53 -5.48
CA ALA A 85 -7.75 -12.71 -4.48
C ALA A 85 -9.13 -12.28 -4.98
N LYS A 86 -10.16 -12.57 -4.20
CA LYS A 86 -11.56 -12.23 -4.51
C LYS A 86 -11.86 -10.79 -4.09
N SER A 87 -11.34 -10.39 -2.94
CA SER A 87 -11.49 -9.05 -2.38
C SER A 87 -10.20 -8.24 -2.50
N VAL A 88 -10.34 -6.93 -2.59
CA VAL A 88 -9.23 -5.98 -2.46
C VAL A 88 -9.62 -4.94 -1.42
N VAL A 89 -8.76 -4.76 -0.43
CA VAL A 89 -8.83 -3.65 0.54
C VAL A 89 -7.71 -2.68 0.18
N MET A 90 -8.06 -1.43 -0.06
CA MET A 90 -7.12 -0.38 -0.42
C MET A 90 -7.58 0.91 0.25
N PRO A 91 -6.95 1.30 1.37
CA PRO A 91 -7.19 2.59 2.00
C PRO A 91 -7.01 3.73 1.01
N ASP A 92 -7.76 4.81 1.19
CA ASP A 92 -7.73 6.00 0.34
C ASP A 92 -6.57 6.95 0.68
N ARG A 93 -5.82 6.64 1.73
CA ARG A 93 -4.71 7.44 2.27
C ARG A 93 -3.39 6.68 2.29
N ILE A 94 -2.31 7.43 2.49
CA ILE A 94 -0.98 6.90 2.79
C ILE A 94 -0.95 6.59 4.30
N LEU A 95 -0.50 5.40 4.68
CA LEU A 95 -0.60 4.88 6.05
C LEU A 95 0.75 4.81 6.79
N GLY A 96 1.76 5.52 6.32
CA GLY A 96 3.01 5.67 7.06
C GLY A 96 4.23 5.92 6.20
N CYS A 97 5.37 5.88 6.89
CA CYS A 97 6.70 6.06 6.33
C CYS A 97 7.11 4.85 5.46
N PRO A 98 7.84 5.04 4.34
CA PRO A 98 8.37 3.94 3.54
C PRO A 98 9.48 3.14 4.25
N HIS A 99 10.10 3.71 5.28
CA HIS A 99 11.20 3.11 6.05
C HIS A 99 10.70 2.14 7.13
N GLU A 100 11.39 1.01 7.27
CA GLU A 100 11.03 -0.10 8.17
C GLU A 100 11.84 -0.05 9.47
N GLU A 101 11.13 -0.08 10.59
CA GLU A 101 11.70 -0.23 11.93
C GLU A 101 12.48 -1.56 12.06
N GLY A 102 13.60 -1.55 12.77
CA GLY A 102 14.52 -2.69 12.88
C GLY A 102 15.38 -2.94 11.64
N LYS A 103 15.15 -2.21 10.54
CA LYS A 103 15.92 -2.31 9.29
C LYS A 103 16.58 -0.99 8.90
N ASP A 104 15.78 0.07 8.78
CA ASP A 104 16.22 1.40 8.37
C ASP A 104 16.53 2.33 9.56
N TYR A 105 15.95 2.03 10.72
CA TYR A 105 16.20 2.70 12.00
C TYR A 105 15.95 1.72 13.17
N PRO A 106 16.48 1.99 14.38
CA PRO A 106 16.35 1.09 15.52
C PRO A 106 14.90 0.83 15.94
N GLU A 107 14.65 -0.34 16.55
CA GLU A 107 13.36 -0.67 17.15
C GLU A 107 13.01 0.28 18.31
N GLY A 108 11.74 0.67 18.40
CA GLY A 108 11.19 1.63 19.35
C GLY A 108 11.42 3.10 18.99
N GLU A 109 12.21 3.39 17.95
CA GLU A 109 12.52 4.76 17.56
C GLU A 109 11.57 5.31 16.49
N LYS A 110 11.58 6.64 16.33
CA LYS A 110 10.86 7.32 15.24
C LYS A 110 11.77 7.41 14.03
N CYS A 111 11.21 7.23 12.84
CA CYS A 111 11.97 7.38 11.60
C CYS A 111 12.64 8.77 11.52
N PRO A 112 13.98 8.86 11.41
CA PRO A 112 14.67 10.15 11.38
C PRO A 112 14.49 10.90 10.06
N LYS A 113 14.04 10.22 9.00
CA LYS A 113 13.89 10.77 7.65
C LYS A 113 12.52 11.36 7.37
N CYS A 114 11.49 10.98 8.12
CA CYS A 114 10.10 11.35 7.82
C CYS A 114 9.43 11.96 9.05
N SER A 115 9.80 13.21 9.35
CA SER A 115 9.30 13.96 10.51
C SER A 115 7.78 14.13 10.51
N TYR A 116 7.13 14.11 9.35
CA TYR A 116 5.68 14.15 9.22
C TYR A 116 5.00 13.05 10.05
N TRP A 117 5.50 11.81 9.97
CA TRP A 117 4.93 10.67 10.70
C TRP A 117 5.34 10.61 12.17
N ALA A 118 6.32 11.42 12.59
CA ALA A 118 6.84 11.38 13.96
C ALA A 118 5.83 11.90 15.00
N ILE A 119 4.83 12.67 14.57
CA ILE A 119 3.87 13.34 15.45
C ILE A 119 2.41 12.96 15.15
N LEU A 120 2.17 12.12 14.14
CA LEU A 120 0.82 11.82 13.66
C LEU A 120 0.48 10.34 13.84
N ASP A 121 -0.73 10.07 14.29
CA ASP A 121 -1.28 8.72 14.25
C ASP A 121 -1.57 8.36 12.79
N ARG A 122 -0.97 7.24 12.33
CA ARG A 122 -1.02 6.85 10.92
C ARG A 122 -2.40 6.44 10.41
N PHE A 123 -3.34 6.11 11.30
CA PHE A 123 -4.67 5.66 10.91
C PHE A 123 -5.64 6.83 10.80
N THR A 124 -5.64 7.70 11.81
CA THR A 124 -6.52 8.87 11.92
C THR A 124 -5.97 10.09 11.17
N GLY A 125 -4.65 10.29 11.19
CA GLY A 125 -3.97 11.50 10.73
C GLY A 125 -3.93 12.61 11.79
N GLU A 126 -4.33 12.33 13.04
CA GLU A 126 -4.35 13.31 14.13
C GLU A 126 -2.99 13.36 14.84
N ILE A 127 -2.71 14.47 15.53
CA ILE A 127 -1.50 14.60 16.33
C ILE A 127 -1.57 13.64 17.53
N ILE A 128 -0.52 12.85 17.73
CA ILE A 128 -0.34 12.00 18.90
C ILE A 128 -0.09 12.93 20.11
N GLN A 129 -1.06 12.98 21.03
CA GLN A 129 -0.97 13.74 22.29
C GLN A 129 -0.02 13.07 23.29
#